data_AF-A0AAV0TPT5-F1
#
_entry.id   AF-A0AAV0TPT5-F1
#
_cell.length_a   1.000
_cell.length_b   1.000
_cell.length_c   1.000
_cell.angle_alpha   90.00
_cell.angle_beta   90.00
_cell.angle_gamma   90.00
#
_symmetry.space_group_name_H-M   'P 1'
#
loop_
_entity.id
_entity.type
_entity.pdbx_description
1 polymer ?
#
loop_
_entity_poly.entity_id
_entity_poly.type
_entity_poly.pdbx_seq_one_letter_code
_entity_poly.pdbx_strand_id
1 'polypeptide(L)'
;MISRFSTVAKSGSVTRLLSTSAANASESYSFVQSRIEYRNEIASLRKKFIKEEKSRREKLARDAQAQQEKIMKAKAARLETKRQKQVIRAKEVAREKTIHDEKVRKHFEEKVVVRQERNAEVERRREALVALLRQQSAKWTTKDNYTKKLKEDVFIYSPLQISARGSFDPSSTSGSAISWLEKLQRMKPAGVHDNSDEAAASAVASAADEEATASVSSNVDRDVVDYFKWIKKDE
;
A
#
# COMPACT_ATOMS: atom_id res chain seq x y z
N MET A 1 -14.65 -45.96 46.24
CA MET A 1 -13.48 -46.49 46.98
C MET A 1 -13.49 -45.91 48.39
N ILE A 2 -13.53 -46.81 49.40
CA ILE A 2 -13.06 -46.63 50.81
C ILE A 2 -13.78 -45.50 51.58
N SER A 3 -14.88 -45.68 52.33
CA SER A 3 -15.21 -46.58 53.44
C SER A 3 -14.18 -46.67 54.56
N ARG A 4 -14.66 -46.37 55.78
CA ARG A 4 -14.14 -46.67 57.14
C ARG A 4 -13.43 -45.50 57.82
N PHE A 5 -14.02 -45.03 58.92
CA PHE A 5 -13.49 -45.09 60.30
C PHE A 5 -14.70 -44.87 61.24
N SER A 6 -15.42 -45.93 61.61
CA SER A 6 -15.29 -46.68 62.87
C SER A 6 -15.51 -45.81 64.12
N THR A 7 -16.74 -45.86 64.62
CA THR A 7 -17.17 -45.41 65.95
C THR A 7 -16.57 -46.31 67.03
N VAL A 8 -15.74 -45.74 67.91
CA VAL A 8 -15.40 -46.35 69.21
C VAL A 8 -15.91 -45.43 70.30
N ALA A 9 -17.09 -45.78 70.82
CA ALA A 9 -17.63 -45.25 72.05
C ALA A 9 -16.87 -45.89 73.22
N LYS A 10 -15.95 -45.14 73.84
CA LYS A 10 -15.39 -45.52 75.14
C LYS A 10 -16.25 -44.84 76.21
N SER A 11 -17.24 -45.58 76.72
CA SER A 11 -18.00 -45.19 77.90
C SER A 11 -17.11 -45.28 79.14
N GLY A 12 -16.36 -44.22 79.42
CA GLY A 12 -15.71 -44.01 80.70
C GLY A 12 -16.75 -43.54 81.72
N SER A 13 -17.26 -44.47 82.53
CA SER A 13 -18.08 -44.14 83.70
C SER A 13 -17.21 -43.38 84.70
N VAL A 14 -17.36 -42.06 84.74
CA VAL A 14 -16.76 -41.20 85.77
C VAL A 14 -17.83 -40.98 86.83
N THR A 15 -17.85 -41.84 87.85
CA THR A 15 -18.64 -41.61 89.07
C THR A 15 -18.01 -40.47 89.86
N ARG A 16 -18.54 -39.26 89.69
CA ARG A 16 -18.16 -38.07 90.45
C ARG A 16 -18.93 -38.08 91.78
N LEU A 17 -18.21 -38.33 92.88
CA LEU A 17 -18.71 -38.20 94.25
C LEU A 17 -19.22 -36.77 94.49
N LEU A 18 -20.53 -36.65 94.73
CA LEU A 18 -21.22 -35.41 95.11
C LEU A 18 -21.21 -35.29 96.64
N SER A 19 -20.45 -34.35 97.20
CA SER A 19 -20.65 -33.86 98.58
C SER A 19 -20.02 -32.46 98.73
N THR A 20 -20.63 -31.49 98.05
CA THR A 20 -20.49 -30.02 98.24
C THR A 20 -21.65 -29.33 97.48
N SER A 21 -22.90 -29.74 97.70
CA SER A 21 -23.99 -29.50 96.72
C SER A 21 -24.69 -28.14 96.77
N ALA A 22 -24.46 -27.28 97.77
CA ALA A 22 -25.18 -26.00 97.87
C ALA A 22 -24.37 -24.78 97.38
N ALA A 23 -23.09 -24.67 97.77
CA ALA A 23 -22.22 -23.57 97.33
C ALA A 23 -21.60 -23.80 95.94
N ASN A 24 -21.26 -25.04 95.58
CA ASN A 24 -20.71 -25.35 94.25
C ASN A 24 -21.81 -25.45 93.18
N ALA A 25 -23.08 -25.58 93.54
CA ALA A 25 -24.20 -25.60 92.59
C ALA A 25 -24.51 -24.20 92.05
N SER A 26 -24.44 -23.16 92.89
CA SER A 26 -24.62 -21.76 92.44
C SER A 26 -23.46 -21.30 91.55
N GLU A 27 -22.21 -21.64 91.90
CA GLU A 27 -21.03 -21.37 91.05
C GLU A 27 -21.04 -22.19 89.75
N SER A 28 -21.44 -23.47 89.80
CA SER A 28 -21.60 -24.30 88.60
C SER A 28 -22.69 -23.76 87.68
N TYR A 29 -23.79 -23.25 88.24
CA TYR A 29 -24.87 -22.62 87.47
C TYR A 29 -24.40 -21.32 86.80
N SER A 30 -23.61 -20.49 87.50
CA SER A 30 -22.97 -19.29 86.94
C SER A 30 -21.99 -19.61 85.81
N PHE A 31 -21.16 -20.64 85.96
CA PHE A 31 -20.23 -21.09 84.92
C PHE A 31 -20.93 -21.68 83.68
N VAL A 32 -22.01 -22.43 83.88
CA VAL A 32 -22.81 -22.95 82.76
C VAL A 32 -23.49 -21.82 82.00
N GLN A 33 -24.04 -20.83 82.70
CA GLN A 33 -24.67 -19.67 82.08
C GLN A 33 -23.66 -18.82 81.30
N SER A 34 -22.49 -18.51 81.87
CA SER A 34 -21.44 -17.78 81.16
C SER A 34 -20.92 -18.54 79.94
N ARG A 35 -20.84 -19.88 80.00
CA ARG A 35 -20.49 -20.71 78.83
C ARG A 35 -21.56 -20.66 77.74
N ILE A 36 -22.84 -20.61 78.10
CA ILE A 36 -23.94 -20.47 77.12
C ILE A 36 -23.90 -19.09 76.47
N GLU A 37 -23.73 -18.03 77.26
CA GLU A 37 -23.59 -16.66 76.79
C GLU A 37 -22.39 -16.50 75.85
N TYR A 38 -21.22 -17.04 76.22
CA TYR A 38 -20.03 -17.06 75.37
C TYR A 38 -20.26 -17.81 74.05
N ARG A 39 -20.94 -18.96 74.08
CA ARG A 39 -21.28 -19.70 72.84
C ARG A 39 -22.24 -18.92 71.96
N ASN A 40 -23.21 -18.22 72.56
CA ASN A 40 -24.14 -17.35 71.84
C ASN A 40 -23.41 -16.15 71.21
N GLU A 41 -22.47 -15.55 71.94
CA GLU A 41 -21.63 -14.46 71.45
C GLU A 41 -20.77 -14.92 70.27
N ILE A 42 -20.06 -16.05 70.39
CA ILE A 42 -19.30 -16.63 69.26
C ILE A 42 -20.20 -16.93 68.07
N ALA A 43 -21.38 -17.51 68.31
CA ALA A 43 -22.33 -17.79 67.22
C ALA A 43 -22.78 -16.49 66.52
N SER A 44 -22.95 -15.40 67.28
CA SER A 44 -23.26 -14.07 66.74
C SER A 44 -22.09 -13.51 65.91
N LEU A 45 -20.85 -13.64 66.40
CA LEU A 45 -19.64 -13.19 65.72
C LEU A 45 -19.39 -13.97 64.43
N ARG A 46 -19.58 -15.29 64.45
CA ARG A 46 -19.50 -16.14 63.25
C ARG A 46 -20.53 -15.71 62.21
N LYS A 47 -21.77 -15.41 62.62
CA LYS A 47 -22.81 -14.89 61.71
C LYS A 47 -22.42 -13.54 61.10
N LYS A 48 -21.85 -12.63 61.91
CA LYS A 48 -21.37 -11.32 61.43
C LYS A 48 -20.22 -11.50 60.42
N PHE A 49 -19.23 -12.32 60.76
CA PHE A 49 -18.10 -12.63 59.88
C PHE A 49 -18.53 -13.24 58.55
N ILE A 50 -19.45 -14.21 58.56
CA ILE A 50 -19.99 -14.81 57.33
C ILE A 50 -20.71 -13.76 56.46
N LYS A 51 -21.48 -12.86 57.07
CA LYS A 51 -22.17 -11.78 56.34
C LYS A 51 -21.17 -10.78 55.73
N GLU A 52 -20.11 -10.46 56.47
CA GLU A 52 -19.06 -9.55 56.01
C GLU A 52 -18.27 -10.15 54.85
N GLU A 53 -17.85 -11.42 54.94
CA GLU A 53 -17.19 -12.13 53.84
C GLU A 53 -18.08 -12.23 52.59
N LYS A 54 -19.37 -12.54 52.77
CA LYS A 54 -20.34 -12.51 51.65
C LYS A 54 -20.45 -11.12 51.03
N SER A 55 -20.56 -10.08 51.86
CA SER A 55 -20.64 -8.70 51.38
C SER A 55 -19.37 -8.26 50.64
N ARG A 56 -18.19 -8.69 51.13
CA ARG A 56 -16.91 -8.44 50.46
C ARG A 56 -16.87 -9.12 49.09
N ARG A 57 -17.28 -10.39 49.01
CA ARG A 57 -17.32 -11.15 47.76
C ARG A 57 -18.29 -10.53 46.75
N GLU A 58 -19.46 -10.09 47.20
CA GLU A 58 -20.44 -9.42 46.34
C GLU A 58 -19.92 -8.08 45.80
N LYS A 59 -19.22 -7.28 46.63
CA LYS A 59 -18.58 -6.04 46.16
C LYS A 59 -17.56 -6.33 45.06
N LEU A 60 -16.67 -7.29 45.29
CA LEU A 60 -15.67 -7.70 44.29
C LEU A 60 -16.32 -8.19 42.99
N ALA A 61 -17.42 -8.96 43.09
CA ALA A 61 -18.15 -9.43 41.92
C ALA A 61 -18.79 -8.27 41.13
N ARG A 62 -19.40 -7.29 41.82
CA ARG A 62 -19.97 -6.10 41.17
C ARG A 62 -18.88 -5.25 40.50
N ASP A 63 -17.75 -5.07 41.16
CA ASP A 63 -16.62 -4.30 40.60
C ASP A 63 -16.05 -4.99 39.35
N ALA A 64 -15.91 -6.32 39.37
CA ALA A 64 -15.50 -7.10 38.22
C ALA A 64 -16.48 -6.99 37.04
N GLN A 65 -17.79 -7.07 37.31
CA GLN A 65 -18.83 -6.88 36.29
C GLN A 65 -18.80 -5.46 35.71
N ALA A 66 -18.68 -4.44 36.56
CA ALA A 66 -18.58 -3.05 36.12
C ALA A 66 -17.33 -2.81 35.25
N GLN A 67 -16.20 -3.45 35.56
CA GLN A 67 -15.00 -3.40 34.72
C GLN A 67 -15.21 -4.10 33.37
N GLN A 68 -15.83 -5.28 33.36
CA GLN A 68 -16.16 -6.00 32.12
C GLN A 68 -17.07 -5.17 31.21
N GLU A 69 -18.10 -4.54 31.76
CA GLU A 69 -18.99 -3.66 31.01
C GLU A 69 -18.27 -2.45 30.42
N LYS A 70 -17.38 -1.81 31.19
CA LYS A 70 -16.55 -0.70 30.70
C LYS A 70 -15.68 -1.14 29.53
N ILE A 71 -15.03 -2.29 29.64
CA ILE A 71 -14.20 -2.85 28.58
C ILE A 71 -15.04 -3.15 27.33
N MET A 72 -16.23 -3.75 27.50
CA MET A 72 -17.12 -4.06 26.39
C MET A 72 -17.62 -2.80 25.67
N LYS A 73 -18.00 -1.76 26.42
CA LYS A 73 -18.37 -0.45 25.86
C LYS A 73 -17.22 0.19 25.10
N ALA A 74 -16.00 0.15 25.65
CA ALA A 74 -14.80 0.68 24.97
C ALA A 74 -14.48 -0.10 23.68
N LYS A 75 -14.62 -1.44 23.70
CA LYS A 75 -14.45 -2.28 22.49
C LYS A 75 -15.50 -1.95 21.44
N ALA A 76 -16.77 -1.80 21.83
CA ALA A 76 -17.84 -1.43 20.92
C ALA A 76 -17.59 -0.05 20.28
N ALA A 77 -17.20 0.96 21.07
CA ALA A 77 -16.86 2.28 20.57
C ALA A 77 -15.69 2.23 19.57
N ARG A 78 -14.63 1.46 19.88
CA ARG A 78 -13.49 1.29 18.97
C ARG A 78 -13.89 0.64 17.65
N LEU A 79 -14.76 -0.36 17.67
CA LEU A 79 -15.26 -1.00 16.45
C LEU A 79 -16.10 -0.04 15.62
N GLU A 80 -16.94 0.78 16.26
CA GLU A 80 -17.74 1.78 15.58
C GLU A 80 -16.86 2.85 14.91
N THR A 81 -15.84 3.36 15.60
CA THR A 81 -14.86 4.28 14.99
C THR A 81 -14.14 3.63 13.80
N LYS A 82 -13.81 2.34 13.87
CA LYS A 82 -13.20 1.62 12.73
C LYS A 82 -14.16 1.55 11.54
N ARG A 83 -15.45 1.26 11.77
CA ARG A 83 -16.48 1.25 10.72
C ARG A 83 -16.61 2.63 10.07
N GLN A 84 -16.69 3.69 10.88
CA GLN A 84 -16.76 5.07 10.38
C GLN A 84 -15.54 5.42 9.52
N LYS A 85 -14.32 5.08 9.96
CA LYS A 85 -13.10 5.27 9.18
C LYS A 85 -13.10 4.48 7.86
N GLN A 86 -13.67 3.29 7.84
CA GLN A 86 -13.80 2.51 6.61
C GLN A 86 -14.80 3.16 5.64
N VAL A 87 -15.93 3.65 6.16
CA VAL A 87 -16.92 4.37 5.34
C VAL A 87 -16.33 5.65 4.76
N ILE A 88 -15.58 6.41 5.54
CA ILE A 88 -14.90 7.63 5.06
C ILE A 88 -13.90 7.29 3.95
N ARG A 89 -13.02 6.30 4.19
CA ARG A 89 -12.06 5.85 3.17
C ARG A 89 -12.72 5.34 1.90
N ALA A 90 -13.83 4.60 2.00
CA ALA A 90 -14.57 4.15 0.83
C ALA A 90 -15.15 5.32 0.01
N LYS A 91 -15.63 6.37 0.69
CA LYS A 91 -16.10 7.61 0.02
C LYS A 91 -14.96 8.36 -0.65
N GLU A 92 -13.78 8.44 -0.01
CA GLU A 92 -12.59 9.07 -0.57
C GLU A 92 -12.11 8.32 -1.82
N VAL A 93 -11.97 7.00 -1.75
CA VAL A 93 -11.59 6.16 -2.90
C VAL A 93 -12.59 6.30 -4.05
N ALA A 94 -13.89 6.40 -3.77
CA ALA A 94 -14.90 6.63 -4.81
C ALA A 94 -14.69 7.97 -5.51
N ARG A 95 -14.36 9.05 -4.78
CA ARG A 95 -14.06 10.37 -5.36
C ARG A 95 -12.75 10.37 -6.15
N GLU A 96 -11.72 9.68 -5.66
CA GLU A 96 -10.46 9.55 -6.37
C GLU A 96 -10.63 8.80 -7.69
N LYS A 97 -11.45 7.75 -7.71
CA LYS A 97 -11.81 7.02 -8.93
C LYS A 97 -12.49 7.92 -9.95
N THR A 98 -13.50 8.71 -9.54
CA THR A 98 -14.18 9.62 -10.50
C THR A 98 -13.21 10.65 -11.08
N ILE A 99 -12.33 11.21 -10.26
CA ILE A 99 -11.30 12.16 -10.73
C ILE A 99 -10.32 11.48 -11.69
N HIS A 100 -9.93 10.24 -11.40
CA HIS A 100 -9.04 9.47 -12.26
C HIS A 100 -9.70 9.16 -13.61
N ASP A 101 -10.94 8.70 -13.60
CA ASP A 101 -11.71 8.40 -14.81
C ASP A 101 -11.89 9.65 -15.68
N GLU A 102 -12.12 10.82 -15.07
CA GLU A 102 -12.16 12.10 -15.78
C GLU A 102 -10.81 12.47 -16.41
N LYS A 103 -9.68 12.24 -15.71
CA LYS A 103 -8.33 12.47 -16.27
C LYS A 103 -8.06 11.55 -17.44
N VAL A 104 -8.40 10.28 -17.32
CA VAL A 104 -8.25 9.28 -18.37
C VAL A 104 -9.09 9.66 -19.58
N ARG A 105 -10.35 10.07 -19.37
CA ARG A 105 -11.23 10.55 -20.44
C ARG A 105 -10.63 11.76 -21.16
N LYS A 106 -10.18 12.80 -20.44
CA LYS A 106 -9.53 13.97 -21.03
C LYS A 106 -8.29 13.60 -21.85
N HIS A 107 -7.47 12.69 -21.32
CA HIS A 107 -6.30 12.19 -22.03
C HIS A 107 -6.67 11.50 -23.35
N PHE A 108 -7.70 10.64 -23.34
CA PHE A 108 -8.16 10.00 -24.58
C PHE A 108 -8.73 11.01 -25.57
N GLU A 109 -9.52 11.98 -25.11
CA GLU A 109 -10.05 13.07 -25.96
C GLU A 109 -8.90 13.85 -26.61
N GLU A 110 -7.87 14.23 -25.85
CA GLU A 110 -6.67 14.91 -26.37
C GLU A 110 -5.93 14.05 -27.40
N LYS A 111 -5.73 12.75 -27.12
CA LYS A 111 -5.04 11.84 -28.04
C LYS A 111 -5.81 11.65 -29.34
N VAL A 112 -7.14 11.70 -29.32
CA VAL A 112 -7.96 11.65 -30.54
C VAL A 112 -7.73 12.89 -31.39
N VAL A 113 -7.75 14.09 -30.79
CA VAL A 113 -7.48 15.35 -31.50
C VAL A 113 -6.09 15.34 -32.13
N VAL A 114 -5.05 14.97 -31.37
CA VAL A 114 -3.67 14.89 -31.89
C VAL A 114 -3.55 13.91 -33.05
N ARG A 115 -4.28 12.78 -33.03
CA ARG A 115 -4.29 11.82 -34.14
C ARG A 115 -5.00 12.38 -35.36
N GLN A 116 -6.11 13.10 -35.18
CA GLN A 116 -6.83 13.75 -36.27
C GLN A 116 -5.97 14.82 -36.94
N GLU A 117 -5.30 15.68 -36.17
CA GLU A 117 -4.38 16.69 -36.68
C GLU A 117 -3.22 16.06 -37.46
N ARG A 118 -2.59 15.03 -36.90
CA ARG A 118 -1.52 14.29 -37.58
C ARG A 118 -2.02 13.66 -38.88
N ASN A 119 -3.21 13.09 -38.90
CA ASN A 119 -3.78 12.48 -40.09
C ASN A 119 -4.09 13.52 -41.16
N ALA A 120 -4.68 14.67 -40.79
CA ALA A 120 -4.94 15.77 -41.71
C ALA A 120 -3.65 16.31 -42.35
N GLU A 121 -2.57 16.43 -41.58
CA GLU A 121 -1.25 16.84 -42.09
C GLU A 121 -0.66 15.79 -43.06
N VAL A 122 -0.81 14.50 -42.74
CA VAL A 122 -0.37 13.43 -43.65
C VAL A 122 -1.17 13.45 -44.95
N GLU A 123 -2.48 13.69 -44.89
CA GLU A 123 -3.33 13.82 -46.07
C GLU A 123 -2.95 15.04 -46.91
N ARG A 124 -2.73 16.21 -46.29
CA ARG A 124 -2.16 17.41 -46.95
C ARG A 124 -0.88 17.10 -47.73
N ARG A 125 0.07 16.39 -47.10
CA ARG A 125 1.34 16.02 -47.75
C ARG A 125 1.13 15.03 -48.90
N ARG A 126 0.25 14.04 -48.72
CA ARG A 126 -0.10 13.07 -49.77
C ARG A 126 -0.77 13.77 -50.95
N GLU A 127 -1.72 14.65 -50.71
CA GLU A 127 -2.39 15.46 -51.74
C GLU A 127 -1.38 16.29 -52.53
N ALA A 128 -0.45 16.97 -51.85
CA ALA A 128 0.60 17.76 -52.49
C ALA A 128 1.51 16.90 -53.38
N LEU A 129 1.93 15.73 -52.89
CA LEU A 129 2.74 14.79 -53.67
C LEU A 129 1.97 14.23 -54.88
N VAL A 130 0.70 13.88 -54.70
CA VAL A 130 -0.16 13.39 -55.79
C VAL A 130 -0.39 14.50 -56.83
N ALA A 131 -0.58 15.74 -56.40
CA ALA A 131 -0.71 16.88 -57.30
C ALA A 131 0.57 17.11 -58.12
N LEU A 132 1.74 17.06 -57.47
CA LEU A 132 3.03 17.15 -58.14
C LEU A 132 3.21 16.00 -59.15
N LEU A 133 2.89 14.76 -58.75
CA LEU A 133 2.99 13.60 -59.62
C LEU A 133 2.04 13.71 -60.82
N ARG A 134 0.82 14.23 -60.63
CA ARG A 134 -0.11 14.53 -61.73
C ARG A 134 0.45 15.57 -62.70
N GLN A 135 1.10 16.61 -62.21
CA GLN A 135 1.77 17.60 -63.07
C GLN A 135 2.94 16.98 -63.84
N GLN A 136 3.70 16.08 -63.21
CA GLN A 136 4.79 15.34 -63.86
C GLN A 136 4.27 14.35 -64.89
N SER A 137 3.19 13.61 -64.59
CA SER A 137 2.62 12.63 -65.51
C SER A 137 2.08 13.26 -66.79
N ALA A 138 1.60 14.50 -66.72
CA ALA A 138 1.20 15.26 -67.92
C ALA A 138 2.38 15.52 -68.89
N LYS A 139 3.62 15.47 -68.40
CA LYS A 139 4.84 15.62 -69.21
C LYS A 139 5.38 14.28 -69.74
N TRP A 140 4.80 13.14 -69.33
CA TRP A 140 5.25 11.82 -69.76
C TRP A 140 4.87 11.53 -71.22
N THR A 141 5.65 10.66 -71.85
CA THR A 141 5.44 10.21 -73.23
C THR A 141 4.40 9.10 -73.31
N THR A 142 3.17 9.44 -73.70
CA THR A 142 2.09 8.49 -73.99
C THR A 142 2.17 7.99 -75.43
N LYS A 143 1.57 6.82 -75.74
CA LYS A 143 1.52 6.19 -77.08
C LYS A 143 1.19 7.19 -78.21
N ASP A 144 0.30 8.15 -77.94
CA ASP A 144 -0.15 9.16 -78.90
C ASP A 144 0.86 10.31 -79.12
N ASN A 145 1.82 10.50 -78.22
CA ASN A 145 2.85 11.55 -78.26
C ASN A 145 4.25 11.06 -78.66
N TYR A 146 4.45 9.75 -78.89
CA TYR A 146 5.75 9.14 -79.19
C TYR A 146 6.45 9.79 -80.40
N THR A 147 5.72 9.98 -81.51
CA THR A 147 6.29 10.47 -82.78
C THR A 147 6.73 11.94 -82.72
N LYS A 148 6.20 12.73 -81.78
CA LYS A 148 6.56 14.14 -81.59
C LYS A 148 7.72 14.32 -80.61
N LYS A 149 7.83 13.45 -79.61
CA LYS A 149 8.83 13.55 -78.53
C LYS A 149 10.17 12.86 -78.84
N LEU A 150 10.18 11.88 -79.74
CA LEU A 150 11.38 11.10 -80.13
C LEU A 150 11.98 11.52 -81.47
N LYS A 151 11.81 12.78 -81.90
CA LYS A 151 12.50 13.31 -83.08
C LYS A 151 13.94 13.70 -82.73
N GLU A 152 14.85 13.58 -83.68
CA GLU A 152 16.28 13.94 -83.57
C GLU A 152 16.47 15.36 -82.96
N ASP A 153 15.70 16.33 -83.43
CA ASP A 153 15.77 17.73 -82.98
C ASP A 153 15.45 17.91 -81.49
N VAL A 154 14.55 17.09 -80.94
CA VAL A 154 14.20 17.13 -79.51
C VAL A 154 15.30 16.49 -78.67
N PHE A 155 16.03 15.54 -79.24
CA PHE A 155 17.16 14.89 -78.57
C PHE A 155 18.39 15.80 -78.55
N ILE A 156 18.74 16.45 -79.67
CA ILE A 156 19.91 17.34 -79.78
C ILE A 156 19.72 18.64 -78.98
N TYR A 157 18.51 19.19 -78.91
CA TYR A 157 18.23 20.47 -78.25
C TYR A 157 17.44 20.33 -76.93
N SER A 158 17.49 19.16 -76.27
CA SER A 158 16.81 18.95 -74.99
C SER A 158 17.40 19.86 -73.90
N PRO A 159 16.57 20.66 -73.19
CA PRO A 159 17.03 21.55 -72.13
C PRO A 159 17.83 20.84 -71.04
N LEU A 160 17.52 19.56 -70.75
CA LEU A 160 18.22 18.77 -69.75
C LEU A 160 19.66 18.40 -70.17
N GLN A 161 19.90 18.18 -71.46
CA GLN A 161 21.25 17.91 -71.98
C GLN A 161 22.07 19.19 -72.07
N ILE A 162 21.45 20.32 -72.41
CA ILE A 162 22.12 21.63 -72.52
C ILE A 162 22.54 22.13 -71.12
N SER A 163 21.68 22.00 -70.10
CA SER A 163 22.02 22.37 -68.71
C SER A 163 23.11 21.46 -68.11
N ALA A 164 23.07 20.15 -68.39
CA ALA A 164 24.08 19.22 -67.92
C ALA A 164 25.45 19.42 -68.62
N ARG A 165 25.46 19.90 -69.86
CA ARG A 165 26.69 20.26 -70.59
C ARG A 165 27.33 21.56 -70.09
N GLY A 166 26.53 22.49 -69.56
CA GLY A 166 27.00 23.79 -69.09
C GLY A 166 27.56 23.82 -67.66
N SER A 167 27.36 22.76 -66.85
CA SER A 167 27.74 22.75 -65.42
C SER A 167 28.68 21.62 -65.01
N PHE A 168 29.32 20.91 -65.94
CA PHE A 168 30.38 19.97 -65.59
C PHE A 168 31.69 20.73 -65.32
N ASP A 169 31.76 21.34 -64.13
CA ASP A 169 33.03 21.75 -63.54
C ASP A 169 33.55 20.61 -62.65
N PRO A 170 34.64 19.91 -63.04
CA PRO A 170 35.25 18.87 -62.20
C PRO A 170 35.83 19.41 -60.89
N SER A 171 35.84 20.74 -60.66
CA SER A 171 36.21 21.35 -59.37
C SER A 171 35.04 21.48 -58.38
N SER A 172 33.80 21.41 -58.86
CA SER A 172 32.58 21.57 -58.03
C SER A 172 32.08 20.26 -57.39
N THR A 173 32.74 19.13 -57.68
CA THR A 173 32.55 17.86 -56.95
C THR A 173 33.28 17.88 -55.60
N SER A 174 32.86 18.78 -54.72
CA SER A 174 33.31 18.83 -53.31
C SER A 174 32.13 18.90 -52.33
N GLY A 175 30.93 18.48 -52.76
CA GLY A 175 29.70 18.71 -51.99
C GLY A 175 29.10 17.51 -51.24
N SER A 176 29.48 16.27 -51.54
CA SER A 176 28.74 15.09 -51.02
C SER A 176 29.59 14.03 -50.32
N ALA A 177 30.87 13.88 -50.69
CA ALA A 177 31.77 12.93 -50.03
C ALA A 177 32.29 13.42 -48.67
N ILE A 178 32.36 14.75 -48.46
CA ILE A 178 32.83 15.34 -47.19
C ILE A 178 31.79 15.17 -46.07
N SER A 179 30.48 15.21 -46.40
CA SER A 179 29.40 15.11 -45.40
C SER A 179 29.38 13.78 -44.65
N TRP A 180 29.74 12.67 -45.29
CA TRP A 180 29.82 11.36 -44.64
C TRP A 180 31.09 11.21 -43.79
N LEU A 181 32.22 11.69 -44.29
CA LEU A 181 33.50 11.59 -43.59
C LEU A 181 33.54 12.52 -42.37
N GLU A 182 33.02 13.73 -42.51
CA GLU A 182 32.83 14.70 -41.42
C GLU A 182 31.80 14.18 -40.39
N LYS A 183 30.77 13.46 -40.83
CA LYS A 183 29.82 12.79 -39.93
C LYS A 183 30.45 11.61 -39.19
N LEU A 184 31.30 10.81 -39.83
CA LEU A 184 32.08 9.75 -39.17
C LEU A 184 33.13 10.32 -38.21
N GLN A 185 33.74 11.45 -38.54
CA GLN A 185 34.68 12.15 -37.66
C GLN A 185 33.99 12.76 -36.43
N ARG A 186 32.72 13.18 -36.56
CA ARG A 186 31.88 13.64 -35.44
C ARG A 186 31.26 12.50 -34.63
N MET A 187 31.08 11.32 -35.21
CA MET A 187 30.62 10.13 -34.49
C MET A 187 31.80 9.49 -33.77
N LYS A 188 32.06 9.94 -32.53
CA LYS A 188 32.99 9.23 -31.64
C LYS A 188 32.47 7.80 -31.38
N PRO A 189 33.32 6.76 -31.44
CA PRO A 189 32.93 5.41 -31.05
C PRO A 189 32.53 5.40 -29.57
N ALA A 190 31.42 4.73 -29.25
CA ALA A 190 30.94 4.60 -27.88
C ALA A 190 32.03 3.95 -27.01
N GLY A 191 32.62 4.72 -26.10
CA GLY A 191 33.63 4.23 -25.13
C GLY A 191 34.94 5.01 -25.04
N VAL A 192 35.19 6.04 -25.87
CA VAL A 192 36.38 6.90 -25.74
C VAL A 192 36.00 8.25 -25.15
N HIS A 193 36.11 8.35 -23.82
CA HIS A 193 36.16 9.62 -23.10
C HIS A 193 37.62 10.09 -23.06
N ASP A 194 37.91 11.21 -23.72
CA ASP A 194 39.19 11.91 -23.56
C ASP A 194 39.15 12.61 -22.19
N ASN A 195 40.00 12.14 -21.26
CA ASN A 195 40.08 12.60 -19.86
C ASN A 195 40.56 14.06 -19.70
N SER A 196 40.33 14.96 -20.65
CA SER A 196 40.83 16.34 -20.59
C SER A 196 39.78 17.40 -20.27
N ASP A 197 38.47 17.14 -20.48
CA ASP A 197 37.42 18.15 -20.26
C ASP A 197 36.47 17.83 -19.07
N GLU A 198 36.57 16.63 -18.49
CA GLU A 198 35.79 16.22 -17.30
C GLU A 198 36.34 16.81 -15.98
N ALA A 199 37.41 17.61 -16.01
CA ALA A 199 37.87 18.33 -14.83
C ALA A 199 37.12 19.67 -14.61
N ALA A 200 36.58 20.27 -15.67
CA ALA A 200 35.86 21.54 -15.56
C ALA A 200 34.35 21.36 -15.29
N ALA A 201 33.74 20.27 -15.78
CA ALA A 201 32.32 20.00 -15.54
C ALA A 201 32.03 19.34 -14.17
N SER A 202 32.96 18.50 -13.66
CA SER A 202 32.78 17.84 -12.35
C SER A 202 32.93 18.79 -11.15
N ALA A 203 33.63 19.93 -11.32
CA ALA A 203 33.74 20.95 -10.28
C ALA A 203 32.48 21.84 -10.17
N VAL A 204 31.73 22.03 -11.26
CA VAL A 204 30.48 22.81 -11.24
C VAL A 204 29.30 21.96 -10.75
N ALA A 205 29.32 20.65 -10.97
CA ALA A 205 28.29 19.74 -10.44
C ALA A 205 28.43 19.46 -8.92
N SER A 206 29.61 19.64 -8.32
CA SER A 206 29.81 19.42 -6.87
C SER A 206 29.51 20.65 -5.99
N ALA A 207 29.16 21.80 -6.57
CA ALA A 207 28.84 23.02 -5.84
C ALA A 207 27.35 23.39 -5.84
N ALA A 208 26.47 22.54 -6.38
CA ALA A 208 25.05 22.83 -6.55
C ALA A 208 24.10 21.78 -5.94
N ASP A 209 24.59 20.84 -5.12
CA ASP A 209 23.76 19.81 -4.46
C ASP A 209 24.04 19.73 -2.95
N GLU A 210 24.00 20.88 -2.29
CA GLU A 210 23.96 21.02 -0.83
C GLU A 210 22.73 21.87 -0.45
N GLU A 211 21.55 21.59 -1.00
CA GLU A 211 20.29 21.92 -0.34
C GLU A 211 19.19 20.92 -0.68
N ALA A 212 18.61 20.36 0.39
CA ALA A 212 17.28 19.76 0.46
C ALA A 212 17.09 18.33 -0.11
N THR A 213 17.47 17.31 0.68
CA THR A 213 16.56 16.19 0.94
C THR A 213 16.60 15.77 2.41
N ALA A 214 15.60 16.23 3.17
CA ALA A 214 15.26 15.64 4.47
C ALA A 214 14.69 14.23 4.26
N SER A 215 15.50 13.20 4.53
CA SER A 215 15.03 11.81 4.55
C SER A 215 14.23 11.54 5.83
N VAL A 216 12.91 11.64 5.74
CA VAL A 216 11.99 11.01 6.70
C VAL A 216 12.05 9.50 6.46
N SER A 217 12.77 8.81 7.34
CA SER A 217 12.81 7.35 7.41
C SER A 217 11.51 6.85 8.03
N SER A 218 10.59 6.35 7.20
CA SER A 218 9.46 5.52 7.66
C SER A 218 9.80 4.05 7.44
N ASN A 219 10.36 3.42 8.48
CA ASN A 219 10.38 1.97 8.61
C ASN A 219 8.95 1.44 8.59
N VAL A 220 8.55 0.81 7.49
CA VAL A 220 7.39 -0.10 7.44
C VAL A 220 7.96 -1.49 7.32
N ASP A 221 8.10 -2.16 8.46
CA ASP A 221 8.46 -3.57 8.54
C ASP A 221 7.41 -4.40 7.78
N ARG A 222 7.90 -5.05 6.73
CA ARG A 222 7.23 -6.09 5.96
C ARG A 222 7.24 -7.38 6.77
N ASP A 223 6.24 -7.56 7.63
CA ASP A 223 5.85 -8.87 8.14
C ASP A 223 4.48 -9.26 7.57
N VAL A 224 4.48 -9.63 6.29
CA VAL A 224 3.43 -10.46 5.69
C VAL A 224 4.14 -11.69 5.14
N VAL A 225 4.57 -12.55 6.05
CA VAL A 225 5.06 -13.89 5.75
C VAL A 225 3.87 -14.84 5.79
N ASP A 226 3.48 -15.27 4.60
CA ASP A 226 2.96 -16.60 4.26
C ASP A 226 2.34 -17.43 5.39
N TYR A 227 1.00 -17.38 5.47
CA TYR A 227 0.22 -18.37 6.21
C TYR A 227 -1.04 -18.79 5.43
N PHE A 228 -0.89 -19.18 4.16
CA PHE A 228 -1.96 -19.86 3.43
C PHE A 228 -1.42 -20.88 2.43
N LYS A 229 -0.82 -21.96 2.96
CA LYS A 229 -0.81 -23.26 2.28
C LYS A 229 -0.45 -24.34 3.29
N TRP A 230 -1.38 -25.25 3.53
CA TRP A 230 -1.24 -26.68 3.87
C TRP A 230 -2.68 -27.14 4.26
N ILE A 231 -3.45 -27.55 3.25
CA ILE A 231 -3.65 -28.94 2.82
C ILE A 231 -4.60 -29.71 3.76
N LYS A 232 -5.78 -29.99 3.18
CA LYS A 232 -6.74 -31.04 3.52
C LYS A 232 -6.08 -32.34 3.99
N LYS A 233 -6.43 -32.75 5.20
CA LYS A 233 -6.61 -34.11 5.73
C LYS A 233 -7.15 -33.87 7.16
N ASP A 234 -8.30 -34.37 7.56
CA ASP A 234 -8.68 -35.77 7.65
C ASP A 234 -10.22 -35.94 7.71
N GLU A 235 -10.65 -37.14 7.31
CA GLU A 235 -11.85 -37.91 7.70
C GLU A 235 -13.23 -37.24 7.80
#